data_AF-A0A5C9CL12-F1
#
_entry.id   AF-A0A5C9CL12-F1
#
_cell.length_a   1.000
_cell.length_b   1.000
_cell.length_c   1.000
_cell.angle_alpha   90.00
_cell.angle_beta   90.00
_cell.angle_gamma   90.00
#
_symmetry.space_group_name_H-M   'P 1'
#
loop_
_entity.id
_entity.type
_entity.pdbx_description
1 polymer ?
#
loop_
_entity_poly.entity_id
_entity_poly.type
_entity_poly.pdbx_seq_one_letter_code
_entity_poly.pdbx_strand_id
1 'polypeptide(L)'
;EAISTFVLGLVARPPAEKYQYRPTGAELAKVEGEKLLQKFNCTGCHVMDLPEISFATKPEEILASELGVEDHPEGFELLMKLKPPRKALTGKTHVVKKADGTETLPVVMFRGLPSSRPKPDDDPEEREYGYDLWETLDFGGGKMQWAPQRIIVPEANLVSEKPARGGPFAEWLANDLKKLDGEANAWQMSPPVLYLEGVKVQTPWLYAFLKNPGQLRHTTVLRMPKFNMTDAEAQTLANYFAAYDGAPYPYQNVPERNPAYLSAANQRYHERHPNRPGDYLQESWRVLNAPICIKCHSVAGQDYKGSDPKKDIRGPNLEVVTDRLRPEWVMLWLYKPAWITPYTSMPPVFRKDQKQFPPLMDSDPLDQVISVRDALMNYTRLLEKEGKLPLAVAPAADVAPAKAGEKGGGN
;
A
#
# COMPACT_ATOMS: atom_id res chain seq x y z
N GLU A 1 -7.76 13.89 -46.76
CA GLU A 1 -9.05 13.58 -46.10
C GLU A 1 -9.04 13.75 -44.57
N ALA A 2 -8.14 13.11 -43.81
CA ALA A 2 -8.15 13.21 -42.34
C ALA A 2 -7.94 14.65 -41.80
N ILE A 3 -7.00 15.40 -42.39
CA ILE A 3 -6.75 16.82 -42.03
C ILE A 3 -7.94 17.70 -42.43
N SER A 4 -8.51 17.47 -43.62
CA SER A 4 -9.70 18.18 -44.10
C SER A 4 -10.91 17.94 -43.19
N THR A 5 -11.09 16.71 -42.71
CA THR A 5 -12.16 16.34 -41.76
C THR A 5 -11.94 16.97 -40.39
N PHE A 6 -10.68 17.03 -39.91
CA PHE A 6 -10.33 17.74 -38.69
C PHE A 6 -10.62 19.25 -38.81
N VAL A 7 -10.17 19.90 -39.89
CA VAL A 7 -10.37 21.33 -40.13
C VAL A 7 -11.85 21.68 -40.36
N LEU A 8 -12.60 20.85 -41.10
CA LEU A 8 -14.05 21.00 -41.27
C LEU A 8 -14.83 20.64 -40.00
N GLY A 9 -14.23 19.90 -39.07
CA GLY A 9 -14.78 19.61 -37.74
C GLY A 9 -14.54 20.73 -36.72
N LEU A 10 -13.66 21.70 -37.00
CA LEU A 10 -13.42 22.90 -36.18
C LEU A 10 -14.54 23.95 -36.28
N VAL A 11 -15.72 23.59 -36.80
CA VAL A 11 -16.92 24.42 -36.62
C VAL A 11 -17.31 24.36 -35.15
N ALA A 12 -17.34 25.53 -34.51
CA ALA A 12 -17.68 25.74 -33.10
C ALA A 12 -19.14 25.43 -32.73
N ARG A 13 -19.77 24.42 -33.37
CA ARG A 13 -21.07 23.90 -32.93
C ARG A 13 -20.80 22.89 -31.81
N PRO A 14 -21.15 23.21 -30.55
CA PRO A 14 -21.01 22.24 -29.47
C PRO A 14 -21.82 20.99 -29.81
N PRO A 15 -21.41 19.79 -29.32
CA PRO A 15 -22.20 18.58 -29.45
C PRO A 15 -23.64 18.84 -28.98
N ALA A 16 -24.62 18.30 -29.70
CA ALA A 16 -26.02 18.44 -29.32
C ALA A 16 -26.20 18.00 -27.85
N GLU A 17 -27.06 18.69 -27.11
CA GLU A 17 -27.16 18.56 -25.65
C GLU A 17 -27.39 17.11 -25.20
N LYS A 18 -28.16 16.33 -25.97
CA LYS A 18 -28.40 14.90 -25.76
C LYS A 18 -27.17 13.98 -25.83
N TYR A 19 -26.07 14.46 -26.42
CA TYR A 19 -24.79 13.74 -26.51
C TYR A 19 -23.74 14.30 -25.54
N GLN A 20 -24.07 15.32 -24.75
CA GLN A 20 -23.18 15.84 -23.72
C GLN A 20 -23.26 14.93 -22.51
N TYR A 21 -22.17 14.23 -22.21
CA TYR A 21 -22.05 13.46 -20.98
C TYR A 21 -22.04 14.41 -19.78
N ARG A 22 -23.05 14.28 -18.90
CA ARG A 22 -23.22 15.08 -17.68
C ARG A 22 -23.11 14.16 -16.47
N PRO A 23 -21.89 13.74 -16.09
CA PRO A 23 -21.72 12.84 -14.97
C PRO A 23 -22.13 13.54 -13.66
N THR A 24 -22.56 12.73 -12.69
CA THR A 24 -22.87 13.20 -11.33
C THR A 24 -22.19 12.29 -10.31
N GLY A 25 -22.11 12.72 -9.05
CA GLY A 25 -21.54 11.90 -7.97
C GLY A 25 -20.11 11.45 -8.24
N ALA A 26 -19.87 10.14 -8.13
CA ALA A 26 -18.54 9.53 -8.31
C ALA A 26 -17.97 9.68 -9.71
N GLU A 27 -18.81 9.55 -10.74
CA GLU A 27 -18.34 9.70 -12.11
C GLU A 27 -17.92 11.15 -12.41
N LEU A 28 -18.58 12.13 -11.80
CA LEU A 28 -18.16 13.53 -11.93
C LEU A 28 -16.80 13.76 -11.27
N ALA A 29 -16.61 13.24 -10.05
CA ALA A 29 -15.35 13.34 -9.34
C ALA A 29 -14.19 12.68 -10.11
N LYS A 30 -14.44 11.52 -10.73
CA LYS A 30 -13.46 10.84 -11.60
C LYS A 30 -13.10 11.68 -12.82
N VAL A 31 -14.09 12.19 -13.55
CA VAL A 31 -13.86 12.98 -14.77
C VAL A 31 -13.16 14.30 -14.48
N GLU A 32 -13.62 15.08 -13.49
CA GLU A 32 -13.00 16.36 -13.16
C GLU A 32 -11.62 16.17 -12.51
N GLY A 33 -11.46 15.15 -11.68
CA GLY A 33 -10.16 14.82 -11.10
C GLY A 33 -9.12 14.42 -12.13
N GLU A 34 -9.51 13.69 -13.19
CA GLU A 34 -8.62 13.32 -14.29
C GLU A 34 -8.08 14.57 -15.02
N LYS A 35 -8.91 15.59 -15.22
CA LYS A 35 -8.46 16.88 -15.78
C LYS A 35 -7.44 17.56 -14.86
N LEU A 36 -7.63 17.49 -13.54
CA LEU A 36 -6.71 18.08 -12.58
C LEU A 36 -5.40 17.31 -12.46
N LEU A 37 -5.42 15.98 -12.54
CA LEU A 37 -4.20 15.16 -12.62
C LEU A 37 -3.33 15.58 -13.80
N GLN A 38 -3.95 15.84 -14.95
CA GLN A 38 -3.26 16.36 -16.14
C GLN A 38 -2.77 17.78 -15.93
N LYS A 39 -3.63 18.69 -15.42
CA LYS A 39 -3.30 20.09 -15.17
C LYS A 39 -2.07 20.25 -14.27
N PHE A 40 -1.98 19.46 -13.20
CA PHE A 40 -0.88 19.51 -12.24
C PHE A 40 0.23 18.48 -12.52
N ASN A 41 0.14 17.77 -13.65
CA ASN A 41 1.09 16.73 -14.08
C ASN A 41 1.41 15.69 -12.97
N CYS A 42 0.39 15.28 -12.21
CA CYS A 42 0.56 14.33 -11.12
C CYS A 42 1.09 12.98 -11.62
N THR A 43 0.62 12.55 -12.80
CA THR A 43 1.06 11.32 -13.48
C THR A 43 2.50 11.38 -13.96
N GLY A 44 3.13 12.56 -14.06
CA GLY A 44 4.55 12.65 -14.37
C GLY A 44 5.43 12.02 -13.28
N CYS A 45 5.04 12.21 -12.02
CA CYS A 45 5.76 11.70 -10.85
C CYS A 45 5.16 10.42 -10.28
N HIS A 46 3.84 10.28 -10.23
CA HIS A 46 3.17 9.22 -9.50
C HIS A 46 2.62 8.13 -10.41
N VAL A 47 2.86 6.87 -10.03
CA VAL A 47 2.19 5.70 -10.62
C VAL A 47 0.75 5.69 -10.10
N MET A 48 -0.22 5.92 -11.00
CA MET A 48 -1.65 5.90 -10.67
C MET A 48 -2.22 4.50 -10.82
N ASP A 49 -1.92 3.85 -11.94
CA ASP A 49 -2.26 2.46 -12.20
C ASP A 49 -0.98 1.69 -12.49
N LEU A 50 -0.89 0.51 -11.89
CA LEU A 50 0.25 -0.39 -12.02
C LEU A 50 0.40 -0.88 -13.48
N PRO A 51 1.62 -1.23 -13.90
CA PRO A 51 1.84 -1.95 -15.17
C PRO A 51 1.00 -3.21 -15.24
N GLU A 52 0.53 -3.55 -16.44
CA GLU A 52 -0.27 -4.74 -16.70
C GLU A 52 0.56 -5.73 -17.53
N ILE A 53 0.81 -6.90 -16.96
CA ILE A 53 1.65 -7.95 -17.53
C ILE A 53 0.74 -9.10 -17.92
N SER A 54 0.85 -9.55 -19.17
CA SER A 54 0.25 -10.80 -19.63
C SER A 54 1.34 -11.79 -20.00
N PHE A 55 1.23 -13.01 -19.50
CA PHE A 55 2.16 -14.09 -19.82
C PHE A 55 1.44 -15.42 -19.97
N ALA A 56 2.06 -16.33 -20.71
CA ALA A 56 1.52 -17.65 -21.00
C ALA A 56 2.08 -18.68 -20.02
N THR A 57 1.22 -19.44 -19.34
CA THR A 57 1.64 -20.44 -18.35
C THR A 57 0.55 -21.48 -18.13
N LYS A 58 0.95 -22.64 -17.59
CA LYS A 58 0.02 -23.68 -17.15
C LYS A 58 -0.56 -23.31 -15.79
N PRO A 59 -1.89 -23.20 -15.62
CA PRO A 59 -2.50 -22.94 -14.31
C PRO A 59 -2.11 -23.97 -13.23
N GLU A 60 -1.74 -25.19 -13.64
CA GLU A 60 -1.24 -26.23 -12.74
C GLU A 60 0.09 -25.86 -12.07
N GLU A 61 0.99 -25.17 -12.79
CA GLU A 61 2.33 -24.75 -12.32
C GLU A 61 2.27 -23.57 -11.36
N ILE A 62 1.14 -22.88 -11.29
CA ILE A 62 0.93 -21.75 -10.39
C ILE A 62 0.69 -22.27 -8.98
N LEU A 63 1.61 -21.92 -8.07
CA LEU A 63 1.48 -22.17 -6.65
C LEU A 63 0.57 -21.12 -6.01
N ALA A 64 -0.34 -21.58 -5.14
CA ALA A 64 -1.13 -20.66 -4.32
C ALA A 64 -0.24 -20.02 -3.26
N SER A 65 -0.51 -18.75 -2.94
CA SER A 65 0.01 -18.16 -1.73
C SER A 65 -0.61 -18.85 -0.51
N GLU A 66 0.17 -18.96 0.57
CA GLU A 66 -0.28 -19.52 1.84
C GLU A 66 -0.13 -18.47 2.94
N LEU A 67 -1.01 -18.53 3.94
CA LEU A 67 -0.85 -17.72 5.14
C LEU A 67 0.29 -18.30 5.98
N GLY A 68 1.24 -17.44 6.35
CA GLY A 68 2.29 -17.82 7.27
C GLY A 68 1.73 -18.12 8.65
N VAL A 69 2.47 -18.90 9.45
CA VAL A 69 2.11 -19.19 10.84
C VAL A 69 2.04 -17.93 11.71
N GLU A 70 2.73 -16.88 11.26
CA GLU A 70 2.76 -15.55 11.87
C GLU A 70 1.57 -14.67 11.51
N ASP A 71 0.85 -15.03 10.45
CA ASP A 71 -0.18 -14.18 9.85
C ASP A 71 -1.50 -14.32 10.60
N HIS A 72 -2.19 -13.20 10.76
CA HIS A 72 -3.52 -13.15 11.34
C HIS A 72 -4.58 -13.47 10.28
N PRO A 73 -5.44 -14.49 10.47
CA PRO A 73 -6.55 -14.78 9.55
C PRO A 73 -7.47 -13.56 9.34
N GLU A 74 -7.73 -12.78 10.38
CA GLU A 74 -8.51 -11.54 10.35
C GLU A 74 -7.87 -10.50 9.41
N GLY A 75 -6.54 -10.47 9.37
CA GLY A 75 -5.80 -9.64 8.42
C GLY A 75 -6.00 -10.08 6.98
N PHE A 76 -6.07 -11.38 6.72
CA PHE A 76 -6.34 -11.91 5.39
C PHE A 76 -7.76 -11.61 4.92
N GLU A 77 -8.76 -11.75 5.79
CA GLU A 77 -10.15 -11.35 5.48
C GLU A 77 -10.20 -9.86 5.10
N LEU A 78 -9.48 -9.02 5.83
CA LEU A 78 -9.39 -7.60 5.54
C LEU A 78 -8.63 -7.32 4.24
N LEU A 79 -7.58 -8.08 3.94
CA LEU A 79 -6.89 -8.02 2.64
C LEU A 79 -7.88 -8.30 1.50
N MET A 80 -8.67 -9.37 1.60
CA MET A 80 -9.67 -9.73 0.58
C MET A 80 -10.74 -8.65 0.42
N LYS A 81 -11.09 -7.93 1.50
CA LYS A 81 -12.03 -6.81 1.44
C LYS A 81 -11.44 -5.59 0.74
N LEU A 82 -10.20 -5.20 1.10
CA LEU A 82 -9.57 -3.98 0.57
C LEU A 82 -8.96 -4.18 -0.82
N LYS A 83 -8.57 -5.42 -1.15
CA LYS A 83 -7.96 -5.84 -2.41
C LYS A 83 -8.65 -7.11 -2.90
N PRO A 84 -9.90 -7.00 -3.40
CA PRO A 84 -10.69 -8.15 -3.82
C PRO A 84 -9.97 -8.96 -4.92
N PRO A 85 -10.05 -10.30 -4.88
CA PRO A 85 -9.45 -11.14 -5.90
C PRO A 85 -9.95 -10.81 -7.30
N ARG A 86 -9.02 -10.63 -8.24
CA ARG A 86 -9.31 -10.48 -9.66
C ARG A 86 -8.97 -11.77 -10.38
N LYS A 87 -9.81 -12.17 -11.33
CA LYS A 87 -9.50 -13.30 -12.20
C LYS A 87 -8.22 -13.04 -13.01
N ALA A 88 -7.25 -13.92 -12.85
CA ALA A 88 -5.97 -13.84 -13.57
C ALA A 88 -6.11 -14.39 -15.00
N LEU A 89 -6.89 -15.45 -15.20
CA LEU A 89 -7.09 -16.06 -16.52
C LEU A 89 -7.87 -15.14 -17.45
N THR A 90 -7.29 -14.89 -18.63
CA THR A 90 -7.88 -13.98 -19.64
C THR A 90 -8.85 -14.68 -20.59
N GLY A 91 -8.88 -16.02 -20.60
CA GLY A 91 -9.59 -16.84 -21.59
C GLY A 91 -8.91 -16.90 -22.97
N LYS A 92 -7.75 -16.25 -23.14
CA LYS A 92 -6.94 -16.31 -24.36
C LYS A 92 -5.82 -17.34 -24.22
N THR A 93 -5.26 -17.74 -25.35
CA THR A 93 -4.09 -18.61 -25.43
C THR A 93 -2.96 -17.94 -26.22
N HIS A 94 -1.73 -18.38 -25.99
CA HIS A 94 -0.56 -17.90 -26.70
C HIS A 94 0.39 -19.06 -27.04
N VAL A 95 1.04 -18.98 -28.20
CA VAL A 95 2.00 -20.00 -28.65
C VAL A 95 3.39 -19.60 -28.17
N VAL A 96 3.93 -20.38 -27.24
CA VAL A 96 5.29 -20.22 -26.70
C VAL A 96 6.26 -21.09 -27.50
N LYS A 97 7.40 -20.51 -27.90
CA LYS A 97 8.49 -21.25 -28.51
C LYS A 97 9.39 -21.83 -27.42
N LYS A 98 9.67 -23.13 -27.50
CA LYS A 98 10.57 -23.87 -26.63
C LYS A 98 11.69 -24.51 -27.46
N ALA A 99 12.75 -24.99 -26.80
CA ALA A 99 13.85 -25.68 -27.46
C ALA A 99 13.40 -26.91 -28.27
N ASP A 100 12.31 -27.57 -27.85
CA ASP A 100 11.76 -28.80 -28.43
C ASP A 100 10.55 -28.57 -29.36
N GLY A 101 10.13 -27.32 -29.60
CA GLY A 101 9.02 -27.00 -30.49
C GLY A 101 8.19 -25.81 -30.04
N THR A 102 6.87 -25.88 -30.26
CA THR A 102 5.92 -24.84 -29.83
C THR A 102 4.83 -25.43 -28.96
N GLU A 103 4.49 -24.74 -27.88
CA GLU A 103 3.40 -25.13 -26.99
C GLU A 103 2.35 -24.02 -26.92
N THR A 104 1.06 -24.37 -27.00
CA THR A 104 -0.03 -23.39 -26.81
C THR A 104 -0.46 -23.39 -25.36
N LEU A 105 -0.28 -22.26 -24.67
CA LEU A 105 -0.54 -22.10 -23.24
C LEU A 105 -1.64 -21.06 -22.97
N PRO A 106 -2.43 -21.22 -21.90
CA PRO A 106 -3.34 -20.19 -21.41
C PRO A 106 -2.61 -18.89 -21.04
N VAL A 107 -3.25 -17.74 -21.28
CA VAL A 107 -2.72 -16.43 -20.91
C VAL A 107 -3.34 -15.97 -19.60
N VAL A 108 -2.47 -15.67 -18.64
CA VAL A 108 -2.81 -15.00 -17.39
C VAL A 108 -2.39 -13.54 -17.46
N MET A 109 -3.10 -12.67 -16.74
CA MET A 109 -2.82 -11.25 -16.64
C MET A 109 -2.80 -10.80 -15.19
N PHE A 110 -1.79 -10.04 -14.82
CA PHE A 110 -1.64 -9.44 -13.50
C PHE A 110 -1.10 -8.01 -13.56
N ARG A 111 -1.17 -7.32 -12.43
CA ARG A 111 -0.64 -5.98 -12.22
C ARG A 111 0.41 -5.97 -11.13
N GLY A 112 1.58 -5.45 -11.46
CA GLY A 112 2.74 -5.48 -10.58
C GLY A 112 3.83 -4.53 -11.04
N LEU A 113 4.73 -4.18 -10.12
CA LEU A 113 5.89 -3.38 -10.46
C LEU A 113 7.04 -4.28 -10.89
N PRO A 114 7.84 -3.87 -11.88
CA PRO A 114 9.06 -4.56 -12.25
C PRO A 114 10.04 -4.61 -11.06
N SER A 115 10.43 -5.82 -10.67
CA SER A 115 11.44 -6.03 -9.63
C SER A 115 12.83 -6.25 -10.25
N SER A 116 12.90 -7.03 -11.33
CA SER A 116 14.13 -7.38 -12.04
C SER A 116 13.88 -7.49 -13.55
N ARG A 117 14.91 -7.19 -14.34
CA ARG A 117 14.92 -7.33 -15.80
C ARG A 117 16.11 -8.20 -16.20
N PRO A 118 16.00 -9.00 -17.27
CA PRO A 118 17.15 -9.70 -17.83
C PRO A 118 18.17 -8.69 -18.37
N LYS A 119 19.46 -9.03 -18.30
CA LYS A 119 20.52 -8.24 -18.91
C LYS A 119 20.63 -8.59 -20.40
N PRO A 120 21.08 -7.65 -21.24
CA PRO A 120 21.27 -7.91 -22.66
C PRO A 120 22.22 -9.08 -22.98
N ASP A 121 23.15 -9.38 -22.07
CA ASP A 121 24.18 -10.41 -22.24
C ASP A 121 23.79 -11.77 -21.61
N ASP A 122 22.63 -11.86 -20.94
CA ASP A 122 22.15 -13.12 -20.38
C ASP A 122 21.79 -14.10 -21.52
N ASP A 123 22.00 -15.41 -21.30
CA ASP A 123 21.61 -16.45 -22.24
C ASP A 123 20.11 -16.30 -22.57
N PRO A 124 19.71 -16.19 -23.85
CA PRO A 124 18.32 -16.06 -24.24
C PRO A 124 17.37 -17.09 -23.60
N GLU A 125 17.83 -18.31 -23.33
CA GLU A 125 17.00 -19.36 -22.70
C GLU A 125 16.82 -19.16 -21.19
N GLU A 126 17.70 -18.40 -20.54
CA GLU A 126 17.67 -18.09 -19.10
C GLU A 126 17.07 -16.71 -18.79
N ARG A 127 16.65 -15.95 -19.81
CA ARG A 127 16.11 -14.60 -19.61
C ARG A 127 14.76 -14.63 -18.92
N GLU A 128 14.70 -14.00 -17.75
CA GLU A 128 13.49 -13.90 -16.95
C GLU A 128 13.23 -12.47 -16.47
N TYR A 129 11.95 -12.10 -16.47
CA TYR A 129 11.46 -10.88 -15.87
C TYR A 129 10.90 -11.19 -14.48
N GLY A 130 11.24 -10.36 -13.50
CA GLY A 130 10.64 -10.43 -12.17
C GLY A 130 9.68 -9.27 -11.95
N TYR A 131 8.51 -9.57 -11.39
CA TYR A 131 7.51 -8.57 -11.01
C TYR A 131 7.04 -8.80 -9.57
N ASP A 132 7.03 -7.75 -8.77
CA ASP A 132 6.40 -7.77 -7.46
C ASP A 132 4.88 -7.63 -7.66
N LEU A 133 4.09 -8.58 -7.15
CA LEU A 133 2.64 -8.54 -7.24
C LEU A 133 2.06 -7.52 -6.27
N TRP A 134 1.11 -6.72 -6.75
CA TRP A 134 0.45 -5.68 -5.97
C TRP A 134 -1.06 -5.87 -5.82
N GLU A 135 -1.64 -6.90 -6.42
CA GLU A 135 -3.06 -7.21 -6.32
C GLU A 135 -3.26 -8.63 -5.76
N THR A 136 -4.53 -8.99 -5.55
CA THR A 136 -4.92 -10.37 -5.23
C THR A 136 -5.46 -11.01 -6.50
N LEU A 137 -4.91 -12.15 -6.88
CA LEU A 137 -5.24 -12.89 -8.09
C LEU A 137 -5.94 -14.20 -7.74
N ASP A 138 -7.00 -14.49 -8.49
CA ASP A 138 -7.66 -15.78 -8.52
C ASP A 138 -7.35 -16.49 -9.85
N PHE A 139 -6.68 -17.63 -9.77
CA PHE A 139 -6.33 -18.47 -10.90
C PHE A 139 -7.36 -19.58 -11.16
N GLY A 140 -8.44 -19.63 -10.38
CA GLY A 140 -9.44 -20.69 -10.42
C GLY A 140 -9.05 -21.91 -9.60
N GLY A 141 -10.02 -22.80 -9.35
CA GLY A 141 -9.80 -24.03 -8.58
C GLY A 141 -9.35 -23.81 -7.13
N GLY A 142 -9.63 -22.63 -6.56
CA GLY A 142 -9.21 -22.24 -5.20
C GLY A 142 -7.76 -21.73 -5.11
N LYS A 143 -7.03 -21.64 -6.23
CA LYS A 143 -5.66 -21.11 -6.25
C LYS A 143 -5.67 -19.59 -6.30
N MET A 144 -5.19 -18.97 -5.23
CA MET A 144 -5.02 -17.52 -5.16
C MET A 144 -3.55 -17.15 -4.96
N GLN A 145 -3.14 -16.01 -5.50
CA GLN A 145 -1.86 -15.37 -5.15
C GLN A 145 -2.09 -13.94 -4.70
N TRP A 146 -1.30 -13.45 -3.77
CA TRP A 146 -1.38 -12.07 -3.30
C TRP A 146 0.00 -11.48 -3.02
N ALA A 147 0.07 -10.15 -3.00
CA ALA A 147 1.25 -9.42 -2.54
C ALA A 147 1.75 -9.98 -1.19
N PRO A 148 3.06 -10.07 -0.95
CA PRO A 148 4.17 -9.57 -1.76
C PRO A 148 4.75 -10.63 -2.71
N GLN A 149 3.96 -11.62 -3.17
CA GLN A 149 4.46 -12.66 -4.07
C GLN A 149 5.21 -12.04 -5.26
N ARG A 150 6.37 -12.61 -5.60
CA ARG A 150 7.09 -12.28 -6.83
C ARG A 150 6.71 -13.27 -7.92
N ILE A 151 6.35 -12.74 -9.09
CA ILE A 151 6.05 -13.52 -10.28
C ILE A 151 7.27 -13.44 -11.20
N ILE A 152 7.82 -14.59 -11.54
CA ILE A 152 8.91 -14.74 -12.49
C ILE A 152 8.30 -15.16 -13.83
N VAL A 153 8.66 -14.45 -14.90
CA VAL A 153 8.13 -14.65 -16.24
C VAL A 153 9.31 -14.86 -17.18
N PRO A 154 9.51 -16.08 -17.70
CA PRO A 154 10.45 -16.32 -18.78
C PRO A 154 10.15 -15.43 -19.99
N GLU A 155 11.18 -14.88 -20.63
CA GLU A 155 11.02 -13.98 -21.77
C GLU A 155 10.21 -14.64 -22.90
N ALA A 156 10.42 -15.92 -23.15
CA ALA A 156 9.68 -16.71 -24.14
C ALA A 156 8.17 -16.81 -23.84
N ASN A 157 7.76 -16.66 -22.57
CA ASN A 157 6.38 -16.75 -22.12
C ASN A 157 5.69 -15.39 -22.02
N LEU A 158 6.43 -14.28 -22.14
CA LEU A 158 5.89 -12.94 -22.04
C LEU A 158 5.03 -12.63 -23.28
N VAL A 159 3.75 -12.33 -23.07
CA VAL A 159 2.82 -12.01 -24.16
C VAL A 159 2.79 -10.51 -24.42
N SER A 160 2.68 -9.72 -23.35
CA SER A 160 2.68 -8.26 -23.43
C SER A 160 2.95 -7.64 -22.07
N GLU A 161 3.66 -6.52 -22.07
CA GLU A 161 3.78 -5.63 -20.93
C GLU A 161 3.25 -4.25 -21.30
N LYS A 162 2.15 -3.84 -20.67
CA LYS A 162 1.60 -2.49 -20.79
C LYS A 162 2.15 -1.64 -19.64
N PRO A 163 2.75 -0.47 -19.93
CA PRO A 163 3.34 0.36 -18.90
C PRO A 163 2.30 0.90 -17.91
N ALA A 164 2.79 1.29 -16.74
CA ALA A 164 1.99 2.00 -15.74
C ALA A 164 1.29 3.24 -16.31
N ARG A 165 0.12 3.59 -15.77
CA ARG A 165 -0.41 4.94 -15.97
C ARG A 165 0.30 5.89 -15.01
N GLY A 166 1.23 6.65 -15.55
CA GLY A 166 2.02 7.62 -14.80
C GLY A 166 3.21 6.99 -14.07
N GLY A 167 3.98 7.83 -13.39
CA GLY A 167 5.19 7.48 -12.68
C GLY A 167 6.47 7.30 -13.52
N PRO A 168 6.62 7.77 -14.78
CA PRO A 168 7.86 7.58 -15.53
C PRO A 168 9.06 8.20 -14.81
N PHE A 169 8.86 9.31 -14.09
CA PHE A 169 9.91 9.90 -13.27
C PHE A 169 10.22 9.07 -12.02
N ALA A 170 9.22 8.47 -11.37
CA ALA A 170 9.45 7.58 -10.23
C ALA A 170 10.18 6.30 -10.65
N GLU A 171 9.84 5.74 -11.81
CA GLU A 171 10.51 4.56 -12.36
C GLU A 171 11.97 4.89 -12.73
N TRP A 172 12.21 6.00 -13.42
CA TRP A 172 13.56 6.48 -13.71
C TRP A 172 14.38 6.66 -12.44
N LEU A 173 13.82 7.38 -11.45
CA LEU A 173 14.51 7.66 -10.20
C LEU A 173 14.78 6.38 -9.40
N ALA A 174 13.83 5.46 -9.32
CA ALA A 174 14.03 4.19 -8.65
C ALA A 174 15.17 3.40 -9.32
N ASN A 175 15.22 3.36 -10.65
CA ASN A 175 16.30 2.68 -11.38
C ASN A 175 17.67 3.37 -11.21
N ASP A 176 17.69 4.70 -11.07
CA ASP A 176 18.93 5.44 -10.81
C ASP A 176 19.44 5.21 -9.38
N LEU A 177 18.54 5.29 -8.39
CA LEU A 177 18.85 5.03 -6.98
C LEU A 177 19.37 3.60 -6.74
N LYS A 178 18.81 2.60 -7.44
CA LYS A 178 19.30 1.21 -7.38
C LYS A 178 20.78 1.09 -7.74
N LYS A 179 21.30 1.96 -8.61
CA LYS A 179 22.72 1.95 -9.01
C LYS A 179 23.63 2.60 -7.96
N LEU A 180 23.09 3.53 -7.17
CA LEU A 180 23.86 4.35 -6.22
C LEU A 180 23.94 3.73 -4.83
N ASP A 181 22.85 3.15 -4.33
CA ASP A 181 22.72 2.74 -2.92
C ASP A 181 22.31 1.25 -2.76
N GLY A 182 22.33 0.48 -3.86
CA GLY A 182 21.86 -0.90 -3.90
C GLY A 182 20.33 -1.03 -4.07
N GLU A 183 19.84 -2.27 -4.21
CA GLU A 183 18.43 -2.51 -4.59
C GLU A 183 17.41 -2.16 -3.50
N ALA A 184 17.81 -2.28 -2.23
CA ALA A 184 16.89 -2.13 -1.11
C ALA A 184 16.51 -0.66 -0.94
N ASN A 185 15.21 -0.35 -1.06
CA ASN A 185 14.54 0.93 -0.77
C ASN A 185 14.41 1.96 -1.91
N ALA A 186 14.91 1.72 -3.13
CA ALA A 186 14.83 2.71 -4.21
C ALA A 186 13.39 3.22 -4.49
N TRP A 187 12.40 2.32 -4.49
CA TRP A 187 10.98 2.69 -4.60
C TRP A 187 10.43 3.41 -3.37
N GLN A 188 10.94 3.14 -2.16
CA GLN A 188 10.55 3.88 -0.96
C GLN A 188 11.04 5.33 -1.00
N MET A 189 12.20 5.57 -1.60
CA MET A 189 12.82 6.88 -1.74
C MET A 189 12.19 7.72 -2.87
N SER A 190 11.57 7.05 -3.84
CA SER A 190 10.91 7.66 -5.00
C SER A 190 9.51 8.20 -4.70
N PRO A 191 8.91 9.04 -5.59
CA PRO A 191 7.51 9.42 -5.47
C PRO A 191 6.62 8.17 -5.27
N PRO A 192 5.66 8.22 -4.33
CA PRO A 192 4.86 7.05 -3.99
C PRO A 192 3.97 6.63 -5.15
N VAL A 193 3.80 5.32 -5.27
CA VAL A 193 2.70 4.71 -6.04
C VAL A 193 1.38 5.06 -5.34
N LEU A 194 0.42 5.57 -6.11
CA LEU A 194 -0.90 6.02 -5.64
C LEU A 194 -2.02 5.02 -5.96
N TYR A 195 -1.65 3.78 -6.29
CA TYR A 195 -2.57 2.66 -6.39
C TYR A 195 -3.32 2.48 -5.06
N LEU A 196 -4.65 2.51 -5.10
CA LEU A 196 -5.54 2.45 -3.94
C LEU A 196 -5.34 3.57 -2.89
N GLU A 197 -4.90 4.77 -3.31
CA GLU A 197 -4.70 5.88 -2.37
C GLU A 197 -6.01 6.32 -1.70
N GLY A 198 -7.15 6.21 -2.37
CA GLY A 198 -8.48 6.53 -1.82
C GLY A 198 -8.91 5.59 -0.68
N VAL A 199 -8.46 4.34 -0.70
CA VAL A 199 -8.64 3.36 0.41
C VAL A 199 -7.65 3.62 1.55
N LYS A 200 -6.53 4.28 1.28
CA LYS A 200 -5.47 4.54 2.26
C LYS A 200 -5.71 5.79 3.09
N VAL A 201 -6.00 6.92 2.44
CA VAL A 201 -6.06 8.22 3.11
C VAL A 201 -7.48 8.74 3.28
N GLN A 202 -7.67 9.55 4.31
CA GLN A 202 -8.90 10.33 4.52
C GLN A 202 -8.92 11.53 3.55
N THR A 203 -10.07 11.78 2.93
CA THR A 203 -10.30 12.85 1.95
C THR A 203 -10.04 14.25 2.52
N PRO A 204 -10.51 14.61 3.74
CA PRO A 204 -10.19 15.92 4.33
C PRO A 204 -8.69 16.16 4.50
N TRP A 205 -7.94 15.12 4.89
CA TRP A 205 -6.49 15.22 4.98
C TRP A 205 -5.84 15.38 3.62
N LEU A 206 -6.26 14.61 2.62
CA LEU A 206 -5.69 14.71 1.26
C LEU A 206 -5.94 16.10 0.66
N TYR A 207 -7.14 16.67 0.87
CA TYR A 207 -7.45 18.05 0.52
C TYR A 207 -6.45 19.04 1.15
N ALA A 208 -6.22 18.97 2.46
CA ALA A 208 -5.28 19.83 3.16
C ALA A 208 -3.83 19.62 2.68
N PHE A 209 -3.42 18.37 2.48
CA PHE A 209 -2.10 18.00 2.01
C PHE A 209 -1.81 18.53 0.60
N LEU A 210 -2.77 18.45 -0.32
CA LEU A 210 -2.61 18.98 -1.69
C LEU A 210 -2.37 20.49 -1.73
N LYS A 211 -2.99 21.24 -0.82
CA LYS A 211 -2.82 22.70 -0.71
C LYS A 211 -1.49 23.10 -0.07
N ASN A 212 -0.97 22.27 0.83
CA ASN A 212 0.27 22.56 1.54
C ASN A 212 1.03 21.27 1.90
N PRO A 213 1.70 20.64 0.92
CA PRO A 213 2.35 19.36 1.14
C PRO A 213 3.54 19.51 2.10
N GLY A 214 3.52 18.72 3.18
CA GLY A 214 4.62 18.59 4.13
C GLY A 214 5.46 17.34 3.89
N GLN A 215 6.60 17.23 4.58
CA GLN A 215 7.38 15.99 4.55
C GLN A 215 6.66 14.89 5.33
N LEU A 216 6.33 13.78 4.66
CA LEU A 216 5.71 12.60 5.29
C LEU A 216 6.69 11.45 5.53
N ARG A 217 7.62 11.25 4.60
CA ARG A 217 8.64 10.19 4.66
C ARG A 217 10.00 10.85 4.79
N HIS A 218 10.82 10.33 5.68
CA HIS A 218 12.20 10.80 5.82
C HIS A 218 13.13 10.19 4.78
N THR A 219 12.76 9.03 4.23
CA THR A 219 13.52 8.31 3.21
C THR A 219 13.41 8.90 1.80
N THR A 220 12.41 9.75 1.52
CA THR A 220 12.26 10.29 0.16
C THR A 220 13.31 11.36 -0.14
N VAL A 221 13.91 11.27 -1.32
CA VAL A 221 14.95 12.22 -1.77
C VAL A 221 14.39 13.47 -2.43
N LEU A 222 13.05 13.56 -2.53
CA LEU A 222 12.34 14.65 -3.18
C LEU A 222 11.20 15.19 -2.31
N ARG A 223 10.78 16.41 -2.61
CA ARG A 223 9.60 17.03 -2.01
C ARG A 223 8.51 17.17 -3.07
N MET A 224 7.26 16.93 -2.67
CA MET A 224 6.13 17.21 -3.53
C MET A 224 6.04 18.73 -3.78
N PRO A 225 5.87 19.18 -5.03
CA PRO A 225 5.69 20.60 -5.33
C PRO A 225 4.44 21.16 -4.65
N LYS A 226 4.53 22.40 -4.18
CA LYS A 226 3.35 23.15 -3.73
C LYS A 226 2.68 23.79 -4.95
N PHE A 227 1.56 23.22 -5.36
CA PHE A 227 0.74 23.77 -6.44
C PHE A 227 -0.16 24.88 -5.90
N ASN A 228 -0.40 25.93 -6.71
CA ASN A 228 -1.35 26.99 -6.38
C ASN A 228 -2.79 26.54 -6.67
N MET A 229 -3.24 25.46 -6.01
CA MET A 229 -4.58 24.91 -6.18
C MET A 229 -5.61 25.76 -5.45
N THR A 230 -6.74 25.99 -6.08
CA THR A 230 -7.94 26.51 -5.42
C THR A 230 -8.57 25.44 -4.52
N ASP A 231 -9.44 25.86 -3.59
CA ASP A 231 -10.15 24.95 -2.69
C ASP A 231 -10.99 23.92 -3.46
N ALA A 232 -11.66 24.36 -4.53
CA ALA A 232 -12.46 23.50 -5.39
C ALA A 232 -11.59 22.45 -6.11
N GLU A 233 -10.40 22.82 -6.59
CA GLU A 233 -9.49 21.90 -7.26
C GLU A 233 -8.92 20.87 -6.31
N ALA A 234 -8.42 21.30 -5.14
CA ALA A 234 -7.90 20.38 -4.14
C ALA A 234 -9.00 19.42 -3.64
N GLN A 235 -10.22 19.90 -3.46
CA GLN A 235 -11.35 19.07 -3.04
C GLN A 235 -11.73 18.07 -4.14
N THR A 236 -11.79 18.51 -5.40
CA THR A 236 -12.08 17.65 -6.55
C THR A 236 -11.05 16.54 -6.68
N LEU A 237 -9.76 16.87 -6.55
CA LEU A 237 -8.69 15.88 -6.63
C LEU A 237 -8.68 14.93 -5.42
N ALA A 238 -8.98 15.40 -4.21
CA ALA A 238 -9.13 14.53 -3.05
C ALA A 238 -10.33 13.58 -3.18
N ASN A 239 -11.45 14.06 -3.71
CA ASN A 239 -12.63 13.25 -4.00
C ASN A 239 -12.37 12.24 -5.12
N TYR A 240 -11.55 12.59 -6.12
CA TYR A 240 -11.16 11.69 -7.21
C TYR A 240 -10.60 10.37 -6.69
N PHE A 241 -9.60 10.42 -5.80
CA PHE A 241 -8.97 9.18 -5.30
C PHE A 241 -9.97 8.30 -4.57
N ALA A 242 -10.79 8.89 -3.69
CA ALA A 242 -11.84 8.14 -2.99
C ALA A 242 -12.89 7.57 -3.95
N ALA A 243 -13.32 8.33 -4.95
CA ALA A 243 -14.29 7.88 -5.96
C ALA A 243 -13.71 6.81 -6.89
N TYR A 244 -12.44 6.92 -7.25
CA TYR A 244 -11.72 5.97 -8.10
C TYR A 244 -11.63 4.59 -7.44
N ASP A 245 -11.34 4.57 -6.13
CA ASP A 245 -11.20 3.34 -5.36
C ASP A 245 -12.49 2.91 -4.63
N GLY A 246 -13.62 3.57 -4.89
CA GLY A 246 -14.92 3.24 -4.27
C GLY A 246 -14.99 3.46 -2.76
N ALA A 247 -14.10 4.25 -2.18
CA ALA A 247 -14.07 4.55 -0.75
C ALA A 247 -15.11 5.63 -0.39
N PRO A 248 -15.66 5.67 0.84
CA PRO A 248 -16.60 6.72 1.25
C PRO A 248 -15.99 8.13 1.22
N TYR A 249 -16.74 9.10 0.69
CA TYR A 249 -16.44 10.54 0.61
C TYR A 249 -17.75 11.34 0.38
N PRO A 250 -17.80 12.67 0.55
CA PRO A 250 -16.72 13.58 0.97
C PRO A 250 -16.44 13.53 2.48
N TYR A 251 -17.39 13.08 3.29
CA TYR A 251 -17.26 12.92 4.74
C TYR A 251 -16.86 11.48 5.07
N GLN A 252 -15.80 11.28 5.86
CA GLN A 252 -15.47 9.98 6.44
C GLN A 252 -16.03 9.86 7.85
N ASN A 253 -16.81 8.81 8.07
CA ASN A 253 -17.05 8.31 9.41
C ASN A 253 -15.85 7.46 9.84
N VAL A 254 -15.32 7.71 11.05
CA VAL A 254 -14.27 6.91 11.69
C VAL A 254 -14.87 6.32 12.95
N PRO A 255 -15.46 5.10 12.89
CA PRO A 255 -16.15 4.48 14.01
C PRO A 255 -15.31 4.44 15.29
N GLU A 256 -13.99 4.25 15.16
CA GLU A 256 -13.02 4.11 16.25
C GLU A 256 -12.91 5.36 17.14
N ARG A 257 -13.44 6.50 16.69
CA ARG A 257 -13.51 7.75 17.46
C ARG A 257 -14.84 7.95 18.18
N ASN A 258 -15.87 7.21 17.79
CA ASN A 258 -17.22 7.43 18.25
C ASN A 258 -17.38 6.94 19.70
N PRO A 259 -18.06 7.69 20.60
CA PRO A 259 -18.25 7.27 21.99
C PRO A 259 -18.89 5.88 22.15
N ALA A 260 -19.87 5.54 21.30
CA ALA A 260 -20.53 4.24 21.33
C ALA A 260 -19.57 3.08 21.00
N TYR A 261 -18.70 3.26 20.00
CA TYR A 261 -17.67 2.29 19.66
C TYR A 261 -16.69 2.11 20.84
N LEU A 262 -16.22 3.21 21.41
CA LEU A 262 -15.24 3.19 22.50
C LEU A 262 -15.81 2.56 23.78
N SER A 263 -17.08 2.83 24.09
CA SER A 263 -17.77 2.17 25.20
C SER A 263 -17.86 0.66 25.00
N ALA A 264 -18.23 0.21 23.80
CA ALA A 264 -18.27 -1.22 23.46
C ALA A 264 -16.88 -1.86 23.43
N ALA A 265 -15.84 -1.13 22.99
CA ALA A 265 -14.46 -1.59 23.04
C ALA A 265 -13.98 -1.74 24.49
N ASN A 266 -14.31 -0.79 25.36
CA ASN A 266 -13.97 -0.86 26.78
C ASN A 266 -14.68 -2.01 27.50
N GLN A 267 -15.95 -2.25 27.18
CA GLN A 267 -16.67 -3.41 27.70
C GLN A 267 -15.98 -4.73 27.28
N ARG A 268 -15.70 -4.90 25.99
CA ARG A 268 -15.00 -6.10 25.47
C ARG A 268 -13.61 -6.28 26.09
N TYR A 269 -12.90 -5.19 26.35
CA TYR A 269 -11.63 -5.21 27.04
C TYR A 269 -11.77 -5.78 28.45
N HIS A 270 -12.72 -5.30 29.25
CA HIS A 270 -12.94 -5.84 30.60
C HIS A 270 -13.44 -7.28 30.61
N GLU A 271 -14.24 -7.68 29.61
CA GLU A 271 -14.69 -9.07 29.46
C GLU A 271 -13.52 -10.02 29.15
N ARG A 272 -12.59 -9.60 28.28
CA ARG A 272 -11.43 -10.41 27.88
C ARG A 272 -10.28 -10.36 28.88
N HIS A 273 -10.17 -9.26 29.62
CA HIS A 273 -9.08 -9.01 30.57
C HIS A 273 -9.63 -8.68 31.98
N PRO A 274 -10.40 -9.59 32.61
CA PRO A 274 -11.18 -9.30 33.82
C PRO A 274 -10.34 -8.89 35.04
N ASN A 275 -9.06 -9.27 35.06
CA ASN A 275 -8.13 -8.97 36.14
C ASN A 275 -7.31 -7.70 35.89
N ARG A 276 -7.56 -6.98 34.79
CA ARG A 276 -6.81 -5.76 34.45
C ARG A 276 -7.52 -4.49 34.92
N PRO A 277 -6.86 -3.69 35.78
CA PRO A 277 -7.37 -2.37 36.08
C PRO A 277 -7.09 -1.41 34.92
N GLY A 278 -8.02 -0.49 34.65
CA GLY A 278 -7.81 0.61 33.70
C GLY A 278 -8.79 0.63 32.53
N ASP A 279 -8.73 1.71 31.76
CA ASP A 279 -9.56 1.93 30.58
C ASP A 279 -8.86 1.40 29.32
N TYR A 280 -9.65 0.87 28.37
CA TYR A 280 -9.16 0.29 27.13
C TYR A 280 -8.27 1.23 26.31
N LEU A 281 -8.61 2.53 26.21
CA LEU A 281 -7.79 3.47 25.45
C LEU A 281 -6.49 3.79 26.17
N GLN A 282 -6.48 3.82 27.50
CA GLN A 282 -5.26 4.00 28.27
C GLN A 282 -4.31 2.81 28.07
N GLU A 283 -4.81 1.57 28.11
CA GLU A 283 -3.99 0.39 27.82
C GLU A 283 -3.51 0.39 26.36
N SER A 284 -4.38 0.75 25.41
CA SER A 284 -4.02 0.94 23.99
C SER A 284 -2.89 1.97 23.80
N TRP A 285 -2.94 3.09 24.53
CA TRP A 285 -1.88 4.10 24.51
C TRP A 285 -0.55 3.52 25.03
N ARG A 286 -0.59 2.67 26.05
CA ARG A 286 0.62 1.99 26.57
C ARG A 286 1.20 0.99 25.56
N VAL A 287 0.36 0.26 24.81
CA VAL A 287 0.82 -0.62 23.71
C VAL A 287 1.50 0.18 22.61
N LEU A 288 0.93 1.32 22.19
CA LEU A 288 1.56 2.20 21.20
C LEU A 288 2.92 2.74 21.68
N ASN A 289 3.06 3.00 22.98
CA ASN A 289 4.30 3.41 23.63
C ASN A 289 5.27 2.25 23.94
N ALA A 290 4.99 1.02 23.49
CA ALA A 290 5.94 -0.07 23.62
C ALA A 290 7.21 0.22 22.79
N PRO A 291 8.39 -0.31 23.18
CA PRO A 291 9.67 0.02 22.53
C PRO A 291 9.77 -0.29 21.04
N ILE A 292 8.83 -1.01 20.44
CA ILE A 292 8.89 -1.40 19.02
C ILE A 292 8.58 -0.25 18.05
N CYS A 293 7.69 0.67 18.42
CA CYS A 293 7.27 1.76 17.54
C CYS A 293 8.32 2.87 17.46
N ILE A 294 8.84 3.28 18.63
CA ILE A 294 9.82 4.38 18.78
C ILE A 294 11.19 4.04 18.16
N LYS A 295 11.47 2.75 17.92
CA LYS A 295 12.67 2.28 17.21
C LYS A 295 12.81 2.85 15.80
N CYS A 296 11.72 3.31 15.18
CA CYS A 296 11.73 3.92 13.85
C CYS A 296 10.91 5.20 13.76
N HIS A 297 9.86 5.36 14.57
CA HIS A 297 8.89 6.45 14.43
C HIS A 297 9.03 7.48 15.55
N SER A 298 8.79 8.76 15.24
CA SER A 298 8.33 9.70 16.28
C SER A 298 6.90 9.29 16.65
N VAL A 299 6.65 9.05 17.93
CA VAL A 299 5.38 8.49 18.43
C VAL A 299 5.14 8.89 19.87
N ALA A 300 3.87 9.09 20.23
CA ALA A 300 3.42 9.44 21.58
C ALA A 300 4.14 10.65 22.21
N GLY A 301 4.41 11.65 21.38
CA GLY A 301 5.13 12.86 21.76
C GLY A 301 6.64 12.66 22.00
N GLN A 302 7.17 11.47 21.71
CA GLN A 302 8.59 11.17 21.74
C GLN A 302 9.18 11.29 20.33
N ASP A 303 10.34 11.93 20.24
CA ASP A 303 11.10 12.00 19.00
C ASP A 303 11.86 10.70 18.74
N TYR A 304 11.85 10.29 17.47
CA TYR A 304 12.76 9.25 17.00
C TYR A 304 14.23 9.65 17.26
N LYS A 305 15.03 8.71 17.77
CA LYS A 305 16.47 8.88 17.98
C LYS A 305 17.23 7.79 17.22
N GLY A 306 17.84 8.17 16.10
CA GLY A 306 18.70 7.28 15.33
C GLY A 306 19.95 6.89 16.11
N SER A 307 20.33 5.63 16.03
CA SER A 307 21.53 5.09 16.69
C SER A 307 22.76 5.06 15.76
N ASP A 308 22.58 4.76 14.47
CA ASP A 308 23.64 4.74 13.44
C ASP A 308 23.15 5.45 12.16
N PRO A 309 23.74 6.60 11.78
CA PRO A 309 23.35 7.34 10.57
C PRO A 309 23.42 6.53 9.26
N LYS A 310 24.25 5.48 9.18
CA LYS A 310 24.39 4.64 7.98
C LYS A 310 23.34 3.52 7.88
N LYS A 311 22.61 3.25 8.95
CA LYS A 311 21.57 2.21 9.03
C LYS A 311 20.23 2.78 9.51
N ASP A 312 20.11 4.10 9.49
CA ASP A 312 18.97 4.82 10.04
C ASP A 312 17.74 4.69 9.12
N ILE A 313 16.89 3.68 9.39
CA ILE A 313 15.57 3.57 8.78
C ILE A 313 14.58 4.33 9.65
N ARG A 314 14.31 5.58 9.25
CA ARG A 314 13.35 6.46 9.93
C ARG A 314 11.95 6.35 9.34
N GLY A 315 11.00 5.89 10.16
CA GLY A 315 9.58 5.86 9.86
C GLY A 315 8.91 7.24 9.91
N PRO A 316 7.72 7.41 9.29
CA PRO A 316 6.93 8.63 9.41
C PRO A 316 6.55 8.97 10.85
N ASN A 317 6.34 10.26 11.15
CA ASN A 317 5.73 10.65 12.42
C ASN A 317 4.31 10.08 12.52
N LEU A 318 4.00 9.38 13.63
CA LEU A 318 2.70 8.73 13.83
C LEU A 318 1.60 9.68 14.33
N GLU A 319 1.94 10.90 14.74
CA GLU A 319 0.96 11.93 15.15
C GLU A 319 -0.07 12.23 14.07
N VAL A 320 0.35 12.25 12.80
CA VAL A 320 -0.54 12.58 11.68
C VAL A 320 -1.44 11.41 11.28
N VAL A 321 -1.24 10.20 11.82
CA VAL A 321 -1.99 9.00 11.42
C VAL A 321 -3.48 9.18 11.65
N THR A 322 -3.85 9.82 12.77
CA THR A 322 -5.25 10.11 13.10
C THR A 322 -5.93 10.80 11.91
N ASP A 323 -5.45 11.94 11.45
CA ASP A 323 -6.15 12.66 10.38
C ASP A 323 -5.89 12.06 8.99
N ARG A 324 -4.73 11.41 8.81
CA ARG A 324 -4.27 10.96 7.49
C ARG A 324 -4.88 9.66 7.01
N LEU A 325 -4.85 8.62 7.83
CA LEU A 325 -5.06 7.25 7.36
C LEU A 325 -6.44 6.71 7.74
N ARG A 326 -7.01 5.88 6.88
CA ARG A 326 -8.29 5.20 7.18
C ARG A 326 -8.04 4.04 8.16
N PRO A 327 -8.96 3.79 9.11
CA PRO A 327 -8.77 2.79 10.18
C PRO A 327 -8.57 1.37 9.64
N GLU A 328 -9.35 0.97 8.62
CA GLU A 328 -9.21 -0.35 7.98
C GLU A 328 -7.85 -0.51 7.30
N TRP A 329 -7.36 0.55 6.64
CA TRP A 329 -6.02 0.52 6.03
C TRP A 329 -4.94 0.41 7.10
N VAL A 330 -5.04 1.18 8.20
CA VAL A 330 -4.10 1.09 9.34
C VAL A 330 -4.10 -0.32 9.92
N MET A 331 -5.27 -0.93 10.07
CA MET A 331 -5.39 -2.29 10.59
C MET A 331 -4.66 -3.31 9.70
N LEU A 332 -4.92 -3.29 8.39
CA LEU A 332 -4.23 -4.18 7.44
C LEU A 332 -2.72 -3.92 7.40
N TRP A 333 -2.32 -2.64 7.48
CA TRP A 333 -0.91 -2.26 7.58
C TRP A 333 -0.23 -2.82 8.82
N LEU A 334 -0.88 -2.77 9.99
CA LEU A 334 -0.32 -3.31 11.23
C LEU A 334 -0.24 -4.84 11.23
N TYR A 335 -1.16 -5.53 10.53
CA TYR A 335 -1.08 -6.98 10.34
C TYR A 335 0.12 -7.38 9.48
N LYS A 336 0.20 -6.85 8.25
CA LYS A 336 1.29 -7.18 7.32
C LYS A 336 1.48 -6.08 6.27
N PRO A 337 2.40 -5.13 6.50
CA PRO A 337 2.62 -3.99 5.61
C PRO A 337 2.88 -4.37 4.14
N ALA A 338 3.62 -5.47 3.93
CA ALA A 338 4.00 -5.96 2.60
C ALA A 338 2.81 -6.42 1.74
N TRP A 339 1.65 -6.73 2.34
CA TRP A 339 0.43 -7.02 1.59
C TRP A 339 -0.14 -5.78 0.87
N ILE A 340 0.17 -4.58 1.35
CA ILE A 340 -0.26 -3.31 0.74
C ILE A 340 0.87 -2.72 -0.09
N THR A 341 2.09 -2.71 0.43
CA THR A 341 3.25 -2.10 -0.21
C THR A 341 4.43 -3.07 -0.16
N PRO A 342 4.62 -3.92 -1.19
CA PRO A 342 5.62 -4.98 -1.21
C PRO A 342 7.05 -4.51 -0.91
N TYR A 343 7.42 -3.31 -1.36
CA TYR A 343 8.76 -2.78 -1.16
C TYR A 343 8.98 -2.11 0.20
N THR A 344 8.04 -2.16 1.15
CA THR A 344 8.12 -1.44 2.44
C THR A 344 9.18 -2.00 3.40
N SER A 345 9.85 -1.11 4.15
CA SER A 345 10.75 -1.50 5.25
C SER A 345 10.01 -1.73 6.57
N MET A 346 8.71 -1.43 6.63
CA MET A 346 7.92 -1.65 7.83
C MET A 346 7.75 -3.16 8.08
N PRO A 347 8.23 -3.71 9.21
CA PRO A 347 8.03 -5.12 9.53
C PRO A 347 6.61 -5.37 10.09
N PRO A 348 6.12 -6.62 10.07
CA PRO A 348 4.99 -7.03 10.91
C PRO A 348 5.33 -6.81 12.39
N VAL A 349 4.49 -6.05 13.10
CA VAL A 349 4.82 -5.58 14.47
C VAL A 349 4.37 -6.56 15.53
N PHE A 350 3.19 -7.17 15.38
CA PHE A 350 2.60 -8.11 16.32
C PHE A 350 2.22 -9.39 15.59
N ARG A 351 3.17 -10.32 15.52
CA ARG A 351 2.96 -11.60 14.83
C ARG A 351 2.08 -12.52 15.67
N LYS A 352 1.21 -13.28 15.02
CA LYS A 352 0.28 -14.21 15.70
C LYS A 352 1.01 -15.28 16.54
N ASP A 353 2.19 -15.70 16.09
CA ASP A 353 3.01 -16.74 16.72
C ASP A 353 3.89 -16.22 17.88
N GLN A 354 3.83 -14.92 18.20
CA GLN A 354 4.71 -14.30 19.20
C GLN A 354 3.95 -13.47 20.23
N LYS A 355 4.08 -13.85 21.51
CA LYS A 355 3.61 -13.03 22.63
C LYS A 355 4.66 -11.99 23.00
N GLN A 356 4.34 -10.72 22.83
CA GLN A 356 5.28 -9.61 23.05
C GLN A 356 4.76 -8.62 24.11
N PHE A 357 5.68 -7.86 24.71
CA PHE A 357 5.42 -6.76 25.64
C PHE A 357 4.50 -7.09 26.84
N PRO A 358 4.78 -8.14 27.64
CA PRO A 358 4.03 -8.38 28.86
C PRO A 358 4.20 -7.20 29.83
N PRO A 359 3.12 -6.73 30.50
CA PRO A 359 1.82 -7.36 30.57
C PRO A 359 0.80 -6.75 29.57
N LEU A 360 1.18 -5.95 28.58
CA LEU A 360 0.23 -5.18 27.78
C LEU A 360 -0.73 -6.06 26.96
N MET A 361 -2.04 -5.86 27.14
CA MET A 361 -3.12 -6.68 26.50
C MET A 361 -2.95 -8.20 26.71
N ASP A 362 -2.48 -8.64 27.89
CA ASP A 362 -2.15 -10.05 28.18
C ASP A 362 -1.18 -10.69 27.16
N SER A 363 -0.44 -9.85 26.43
CA SER A 363 0.41 -10.24 25.29
C SER A 363 -0.34 -10.99 24.19
N ASP A 364 -1.65 -10.78 24.05
CA ASP A 364 -2.41 -11.27 22.91
C ASP A 364 -2.11 -10.42 21.67
N PRO A 365 -1.53 -11.00 20.60
CA PRO A 365 -1.08 -10.23 19.46
C PRO A 365 -2.23 -9.56 18.70
N LEU A 366 -3.40 -10.22 18.61
CA LEU A 366 -4.56 -9.67 17.90
C LEU A 366 -5.08 -8.43 18.64
N ASP A 367 -5.22 -8.52 19.95
CA ASP A 367 -5.64 -7.40 20.79
C ASP A 367 -4.63 -6.25 20.76
N GLN A 368 -3.33 -6.55 20.70
CA GLN A 368 -2.29 -5.54 20.52
C GLN A 368 -2.44 -4.80 19.19
N VAL A 369 -2.66 -5.48 18.06
CA VAL A 369 -2.89 -4.83 16.75
C VAL A 369 -4.12 -3.91 16.80
N ILE A 370 -5.24 -4.42 17.31
CA ILE A 370 -6.50 -3.66 17.43
C ILE A 370 -6.29 -2.42 18.32
N SER A 371 -5.62 -2.60 19.45
CA SER A 371 -5.31 -1.52 20.40
C SER A 371 -4.44 -0.42 19.78
N VAL A 372 -3.43 -0.78 19.00
CA VAL A 372 -2.55 0.20 18.34
C VAL A 372 -3.32 0.99 17.28
N ARG A 373 -4.18 0.35 16.49
CA ARG A 373 -5.07 1.06 15.57
C ARG A 373 -5.93 2.07 16.33
N ASP A 374 -6.60 1.67 17.41
CA ASP A 374 -7.50 2.57 18.16
C ASP A 374 -6.76 3.71 18.86
N ALA A 375 -5.56 3.44 19.37
CA ALA A 375 -4.68 4.48 19.90
C ALA A 375 -4.28 5.49 18.83
N LEU A 376 -3.92 5.03 17.63
CA LEU A 376 -3.58 5.90 16.49
C LEU A 376 -4.78 6.71 15.99
N MET A 377 -5.99 6.12 15.96
CA MET A 377 -7.21 6.83 15.56
C MET A 377 -7.71 7.85 16.59
N ASN A 378 -7.25 7.72 17.84
CA ASN A 378 -7.54 8.63 18.96
C ASN A 378 -6.29 9.37 19.46
N TYR A 379 -5.25 9.49 18.62
CA TYR A 379 -3.92 9.94 19.04
C TYR A 379 -3.95 11.29 19.77
N THR A 380 -4.56 12.33 19.18
CA THR A 380 -4.62 13.67 19.77
C THR A 380 -5.31 13.66 21.13
N ARG A 381 -6.45 12.98 21.24
CA ARG A 381 -7.21 12.82 22.49
C ARG A 381 -6.37 12.13 23.57
N LEU A 382 -5.65 11.08 23.20
CA LEU A 382 -4.82 10.32 24.13
C LEU A 382 -3.58 11.11 24.57
N LEU A 383 -2.95 11.82 23.65
CA LEU A 383 -1.81 12.68 23.97
C LEU A 383 -2.20 13.81 24.92
N GLU A 384 -3.36 14.45 24.70
CA GLU A 384 -3.88 15.50 25.60
C GLU A 384 -4.21 14.95 27.00
N LYS A 385 -4.83 13.78 27.08
CA LYS A 385 -5.30 13.19 28.34
C LYS A 385 -4.19 12.52 29.13
N GLU A 386 -3.37 11.70 28.49
CA GLU A 386 -2.38 10.83 29.13
C GLU A 386 -0.95 11.41 29.04
N GLY A 387 -0.73 12.38 28.15
CA GLY A 387 0.58 12.99 27.95
C GLY A 387 1.61 12.06 27.31
N LYS A 388 2.88 12.45 27.44
CA LYS A 388 4.02 11.61 27.08
C LYS A 388 4.20 10.56 28.17
N LEU A 389 3.83 9.32 27.90
CA LEU A 389 4.12 8.21 28.81
C LEU A 389 5.60 7.83 28.70
N PRO A 390 6.26 7.43 29.80
CA PRO A 390 7.54 6.72 29.70
C PRO A 390 7.33 5.41 28.95
N LEU A 391 8.34 4.97 28.19
CA LEU A 391 8.28 3.69 27.45
C LEU A 391 7.91 2.58 28.42
N ALA A 392 6.76 1.94 28.18
CA ALA A 392 6.27 0.87 29.02
C ALA A 392 7.12 -0.37 28.73
N VAL A 393 7.90 -0.79 29.74
CA VAL A 393 8.73 -2.00 29.76
C VAL A 393 9.98 -1.87 28.86
N ALA A 394 11.17 -1.88 29.48
CA ALA A 394 12.42 -2.06 28.73
C ALA A 394 12.35 -3.38 27.96
N PRO A 395 12.82 -3.45 26.69
CA PRO A 395 12.70 -4.66 25.90
C PRO A 395 13.35 -5.84 26.63
N ALA A 396 12.67 -6.98 26.68
CA ALA A 396 13.35 -8.25 26.88
C ALA A 396 14.44 -8.36 25.79
N ALA A 397 15.64 -8.75 26.19
CA ALA A 397 16.82 -8.80 25.34
C ALA A 397 16.51 -9.38 23.95
N ASP A 398 17.10 -8.76 22.93
CA ASP A 398 16.88 -8.98 21.51
C ASP A 398 16.59 -10.45 21.16
N VAL A 399 15.36 -10.74 20.76
CA VAL A 399 15.12 -11.90 19.89
C VAL A 399 15.76 -11.53 18.57
N ALA A 400 16.93 -12.14 18.31
CA ALA A 400 17.68 -11.96 17.09
C ALA A 400 16.74 -12.07 15.88
N PRO A 401 16.92 -11.25 14.82
CA PRO A 401 16.17 -11.43 13.59
C PRO A 401 16.35 -12.89 13.13
N ALA A 402 15.24 -13.54 12.77
CA ALA A 402 15.28 -14.85 12.14
C ALA A 402 16.33 -14.80 11.03
N LYS A 403 17.34 -15.67 11.12
CA LYS A 403 18.37 -15.79 10.09
C LYS A 403 17.64 -15.90 8.75
N ALA A 404 17.92 -14.96 7.84
CA ALA A 404 17.63 -15.16 6.43
C ALA A 404 18.24 -16.52 6.07
N GLY A 405 17.41 -17.44 5.60
CA GLY A 405 17.85 -18.77 5.20
C GLY A 405 19.06 -18.61 4.29
N GLU A 406 20.18 -19.20 4.69
CA GLU A 406 21.33 -19.39 3.83
C GLU A 406 20.81 -20.01 2.53
N LYS A 407 20.94 -19.28 1.42
CA LYS A 407 20.96 -19.91 0.11
C LYS A 407 22.14 -20.87 0.13
N GLY A 408 21.84 -22.14 0.35
CA GLY A 408 22.80 -23.22 0.19
C GLY A 408 23.30 -23.19 -1.24
N GLY A 409 24.53 -22.68 -1.41
CA GLY A 409 25.33 -22.99 -2.58
C GLY A 409 25.67 -24.47 -2.53
N GLY A 410 25.28 -25.20 -3.56
CA GLY A 410 25.61 -26.60 -3.76
C GLY A 410 25.71 -26.88 -5.24
N ASN A 411 26.95 -26.77 -5.74
CA ASN A 411 27.53 -27.20 -7.02
C ASN A 411 26.68 -27.20 -8.28
#